data_AF-A0A075GXI6-F1
#
_entry.id   AF-A0A075GXI6-F1
#
_cell.length_a   1.000
_cell.length_b   1.000
_cell.length_c   1.000
_cell.angle_alpha   90.00
_cell.angle_beta   90.00
_cell.angle_gamma   90.00
#
_symmetry.space_group_name_H-M   'P 1'
#
loop_
_entity.id
_entity.type
_entity.pdbx_description
1 polymer ?
#
loop_
_entity_poly.entity_id
_entity_poly.type
_entity_poly.pdbx_seq_one_letter_code
_entity_poly.pdbx_strand_id
1 'polypeptide(L)'
;MDPPTFPTELLATLSTHLTEEEAPFLPYLERELRLEWLDPDSSSLGNTHFEMNHHDLFKRRRLRSPPGPVTIGLHPMLVDDEALLRHTLVHELLHAAGLLEHTERHTKLADEIAPPPTLSSSPVLRSLREGAISASGEKYWICASCGYEWERRTMRKPARCLKCAALM
;
A
#
# COMPACT_ATOMS: atom_id res chain seq x y z
N MET A 1 -1.12 12.61 -18.48
CA MET A 1 -0.14 11.84 -17.69
C MET A 1 0.00 10.51 -18.41
N ASP A 2 1.22 10.14 -18.80
CA ASP A 2 1.45 8.85 -19.47
C ASP A 2 1.11 7.71 -18.50
N PRO A 3 0.61 6.56 -18.97
CA PRO A 3 0.29 5.43 -18.11
C PRO A 3 1.54 4.92 -17.37
N PRO A 4 1.39 4.29 -16.18
CA PRO A 4 2.53 3.74 -15.46
C PRO A 4 3.30 2.74 -16.33
N THR A 5 4.63 2.79 -16.28
CA THR A 5 5.49 1.87 -17.04
C THR A 5 5.26 0.43 -16.60
N PHE A 6 5.13 -0.49 -17.56
CA PHE A 6 4.93 -1.90 -17.29
C PHE A 6 6.11 -2.50 -16.48
N PRO A 7 5.86 -3.33 -15.44
CA PRO A 7 6.87 -3.62 -14.43
C PRO A 7 7.63 -4.93 -14.71
N THR A 8 8.24 -5.05 -15.90
CA THR A 8 8.91 -6.29 -16.35
C THR A 8 9.96 -6.81 -15.37
N GLU A 9 10.85 -5.94 -14.88
CA GLU A 9 11.91 -6.31 -13.93
C GLU A 9 11.35 -6.80 -12.57
N LEU A 10 10.23 -6.23 -12.13
CA LEU A 10 9.56 -6.66 -10.90
C LEU A 10 8.88 -8.02 -11.07
N LEU A 11 8.26 -8.30 -12.21
CA LEU A 11 7.71 -9.62 -12.51
C LEU A 11 8.81 -10.70 -12.54
N ALA A 12 9.97 -10.37 -13.12
CA ALA A 12 11.12 -11.25 -13.10
C ALA A 12 11.61 -11.50 -11.67
N THR A 13 11.71 -10.45 -10.84
CA THR A 13 12.08 -10.55 -9.43
C THR A 13 11.09 -11.42 -8.66
N LEU A 14 9.78 -11.19 -8.81
CA LEU A 14 8.75 -12.01 -8.15
C LEU A 14 8.90 -13.50 -8.49
N SER A 15 9.24 -13.80 -9.76
CA SER A 15 9.42 -15.17 -10.24
C SER A 15 10.61 -15.89 -9.60
N THR A 16 11.60 -15.16 -9.04
CA THR A 16 12.71 -15.78 -8.30
C THR A 16 12.39 -16.01 -6.81
N HIS A 17 11.38 -15.34 -6.27
CA HIS A 17 11.02 -15.44 -4.85
C HIS A 17 9.79 -16.31 -4.58
N LEU A 18 8.96 -16.55 -5.60
CA LEU A 18 7.66 -17.23 -5.48
C LEU A 18 7.63 -18.52 -6.27
N THR A 19 6.98 -19.52 -5.67
CA THR A 19 6.65 -20.76 -6.35
C THR A 19 5.31 -20.64 -7.11
N GLU A 20 5.07 -21.52 -8.08
CA GLU A 20 3.77 -21.61 -8.77
C GLU A 20 2.60 -21.94 -7.82
N GLU A 21 2.87 -22.51 -6.66
CA GLU A 21 1.85 -22.82 -5.66
C GLU A 21 1.43 -21.58 -4.86
N GLU A 22 2.40 -20.74 -4.48
CA GLU A 22 2.15 -19.46 -3.81
C GLU A 22 1.48 -18.46 -4.78
N ALA A 23 2.00 -18.38 -6.01
CA ALA A 23 1.68 -17.36 -7.00
C ALA A 23 1.23 -17.96 -8.36
N PRO A 24 0.10 -18.67 -8.40
CA PRO A 24 -0.35 -19.41 -9.59
C PRO A 24 -0.72 -18.52 -10.79
N PHE A 25 -0.87 -17.21 -10.58
CA PHE A 25 -1.21 -16.27 -11.65
C PHE A 25 0.01 -15.57 -12.25
N LEU A 26 1.15 -15.60 -11.56
CA LEU A 26 2.37 -14.90 -11.97
C LEU A 26 2.79 -15.18 -13.43
N PRO A 27 2.75 -16.43 -13.94
CA PRO A 27 3.14 -16.73 -15.32
C PRO A 27 2.24 -16.09 -16.39
N TYR A 28 1.06 -15.61 -16.01
CA TYR A 28 0.08 -15.04 -16.94
C TYR A 28 0.08 -13.50 -16.91
N LEU A 29 0.71 -12.87 -15.93
CA LEU A 29 0.63 -11.41 -15.73
C LEU A 29 1.20 -10.62 -16.89
N GLU A 30 2.24 -11.10 -17.58
CA GLU A 30 2.80 -10.41 -18.74
C GLU A 30 1.76 -10.15 -19.86
N ARG A 31 0.75 -11.03 -19.98
CA ARG A 31 -0.33 -10.90 -20.97
C ARG A 31 -1.59 -10.25 -20.40
N GLU A 32 -1.92 -10.55 -19.15
CA GLU A 32 -3.24 -10.22 -18.58
C GLU A 32 -3.23 -8.92 -17.74
N LEU A 33 -2.07 -8.45 -17.29
CA LEU A 33 -1.94 -7.28 -16.41
C LEU A 33 -2.02 -5.97 -17.19
N ARG A 34 -2.77 -5.03 -16.64
CA ARG A 34 -2.76 -3.61 -17.04
C ARG A 34 -2.44 -2.74 -15.82
N LEU A 35 -1.74 -1.63 -16.08
CA LEU A 35 -1.51 -0.59 -15.08
C LEU A 35 -2.29 0.66 -15.46
N GLU A 36 -2.87 1.33 -14.47
CA GLU A 36 -3.53 2.62 -14.65
C GLU A 36 -3.26 3.56 -13.47
N TRP A 37 -3.44 4.86 -13.73
CA TRP A 37 -3.53 5.83 -12.66
C TRP A 37 -4.96 5.88 -12.13
N LEU A 38 -5.10 5.79 -10.82
CA LEU A 38 -6.36 5.98 -10.13
C LEU A 38 -6.82 7.45 -10.22
N ASP A 39 -8.11 7.66 -9.94
CA ASP A 39 -8.65 8.98 -9.70
C ASP A 39 -7.87 9.68 -8.57
N PRO A 40 -7.44 10.96 -8.71
CA PRO A 40 -6.78 11.72 -7.66
C PRO A 40 -7.58 11.84 -6.34
N ASP A 41 -8.90 11.63 -6.39
CA ASP A 41 -9.78 11.63 -5.21
C ASP A 41 -9.95 10.22 -4.60
N SER A 42 -9.28 9.21 -5.15
CA SER A 42 -9.28 7.85 -4.61
C SER A 42 -8.72 7.80 -3.19
N SER A 43 -9.40 7.10 -2.29
CA SER A 43 -8.92 6.88 -0.93
C SER A 43 -7.77 5.88 -0.82
N SER A 44 -7.43 5.18 -1.91
CA SER A 44 -6.43 4.11 -1.93
C SER A 44 -5.18 4.54 -2.69
N LEU A 45 -4.00 4.19 -2.16
CA LEU A 45 -2.72 4.38 -2.84
C LEU A 45 -2.50 3.40 -3.99
N GLY A 46 -3.00 2.17 -3.84
CA GLY A 46 -2.99 1.15 -4.86
C GLY A 46 -4.21 0.26 -4.71
N ASN A 47 -4.61 -0.39 -5.79
CA ASN A 47 -5.58 -1.47 -5.75
C ASN A 47 -5.32 -2.48 -6.88
N THR A 48 -5.82 -3.69 -6.67
CA THR A 48 -5.82 -4.75 -7.67
C THR A 48 -7.26 -5.14 -7.96
N HIS A 49 -7.67 -5.00 -9.22
CA HIS A 49 -9.00 -5.36 -9.70
C HIS A 49 -8.94 -6.56 -10.63
N PHE A 50 -9.69 -7.60 -10.29
CA PHE A 50 -9.98 -8.73 -11.18
C PHE A 50 -11.38 -8.55 -11.76
N GLU A 51 -11.54 -8.77 -13.07
CA GLU A 51 -12.86 -8.69 -13.73
C GLU A 51 -13.84 -9.77 -13.21
N MET A 52 -13.32 -10.85 -12.64
CA MET A 52 -14.13 -11.95 -12.11
C MET A 52 -14.44 -11.78 -10.62
N ASN A 53 -15.53 -12.44 -10.19
CA ASN A 53 -15.87 -12.50 -8.77
C ASN A 53 -14.88 -13.38 -7.98
N HIS A 54 -14.93 -13.25 -6.65
CA HIS A 54 -14.05 -13.99 -5.73
C HIS A 54 -14.12 -15.51 -5.91
N HIS A 55 -15.32 -16.09 -6.05
CA HIS A 55 -15.47 -17.55 -6.15
C HIS A 55 -14.74 -18.11 -7.37
N ASP A 56 -14.89 -17.46 -8.53
CA ASP A 56 -14.24 -17.87 -9.76
C ASP A 56 -12.73 -17.66 -9.69
N LEU A 57 -12.28 -16.58 -9.04
CA LEU A 57 -10.87 -16.31 -8.81
C LEU A 57 -10.21 -17.41 -7.97
N PHE A 58 -10.82 -17.80 -6.84
CA PHE A 58 -10.32 -18.89 -5.99
C PHE A 58 -10.30 -20.23 -6.72
N LYS A 59 -11.31 -20.49 -7.58
CA LYS A 59 -11.34 -21.68 -8.42
C LYS A 59 -10.18 -21.68 -9.43
N ARG A 60 -9.93 -20.56 -10.13
CA ARG A 60 -8.80 -20.42 -11.06
C ARG A 60 -7.46 -20.58 -10.36
N ARG A 61 -7.31 -20.00 -9.16
CA ARG A 61 -6.13 -20.13 -8.31
C ARG A 61 -5.81 -21.60 -8.03
N ARG A 62 -6.82 -22.37 -7.60
CA ARG A 62 -6.68 -23.82 -7.32
C ARG A 62 -6.32 -24.63 -8.58
N LEU A 63 -6.87 -24.24 -9.73
CA LEU A 63 -6.62 -24.90 -11.02
C LEU A 63 -5.35 -24.38 -11.74
N ARG A 64 -4.61 -23.43 -11.14
CA ARG A 64 -3.43 -22.77 -11.74
C ARG A 64 -3.68 -22.26 -13.17
N SER A 65 -4.92 -21.81 -13.39
CA SER A 65 -5.37 -21.28 -14.67
C SER A 65 -5.26 -19.75 -14.68
N PRO A 66 -5.21 -19.10 -15.86
CA PRO A 66 -5.10 -17.65 -15.94
C PRO A 66 -6.21 -16.94 -15.14
N PRO A 67 -5.89 -15.82 -14.47
CA PRO A 67 -6.88 -15.00 -13.75
C PRO A 67 -7.79 -14.21 -14.70
N GLY A 68 -7.53 -14.24 -16.01
CA GLY A 68 -8.13 -13.28 -16.95
C GLY A 68 -7.57 -11.87 -16.72
N PRO A 69 -8.19 -10.84 -17.31
CA PRO A 69 -7.68 -9.49 -17.20
C PRO A 69 -7.63 -9.02 -15.74
N VAL A 70 -6.49 -8.44 -15.37
CA VAL A 70 -6.25 -7.87 -14.04
C VAL A 70 -5.71 -6.45 -14.23
N THR A 71 -6.23 -5.52 -13.46
CA THR A 71 -5.84 -4.11 -13.51
C THR A 71 -5.29 -3.72 -12.15
N ILE A 72 -4.06 -3.20 -12.12
CA ILE A 72 -3.50 -2.55 -10.94
C ILE A 72 -3.62 -1.04 -11.12
N GLY A 73 -4.35 -0.40 -10.22
CA GLY A 73 -4.41 1.04 -10.13
C GLY A 73 -3.37 1.57 -9.14
N LEU A 74 -2.68 2.65 -9.51
CA LEU A 74 -1.77 3.39 -8.62
C LEU A 74 -2.24 4.83 -8.47
N HIS A 75 -2.14 5.38 -7.26
CA HIS A 75 -2.53 6.76 -7.03
C HIS A 75 -1.48 7.74 -7.62
N PRO A 76 -1.89 8.78 -8.37
CA PRO A 76 -0.95 9.71 -9.02
C PRO A 76 -0.04 10.46 -8.04
N MET A 77 -0.46 10.64 -6.78
CA MET A 77 0.38 11.21 -5.71
C MET A 77 1.69 10.44 -5.47
N LEU A 78 1.79 9.18 -5.89
CA LEU A 78 2.98 8.35 -5.72
C LEU A 78 4.14 8.74 -6.64
N VAL A 79 3.90 9.52 -7.69
CA VAL A 79 4.92 9.88 -8.71
C VAL A 79 6.16 10.55 -8.09
N ASP A 80 5.97 11.35 -7.03
CA ASP A 80 7.06 12.05 -6.34
C ASP A 80 7.68 11.26 -5.18
N ASP A 81 7.28 9.99 -5.00
CA ASP A 81 7.76 9.11 -3.94
C ASP A 81 8.06 7.71 -4.50
N GLU A 82 9.19 7.61 -5.19
CA GLU A 82 9.60 6.39 -5.90
C GLU A 82 9.63 5.15 -4.98
N ALA A 83 10.09 5.29 -3.74
CA ALA A 83 10.15 4.20 -2.79
C ALA A 83 8.75 3.71 -2.40
N LEU A 84 7.82 4.63 -2.13
CA LEU A 84 6.44 4.26 -1.82
C LEU A 84 5.74 3.70 -3.05
N LEU A 85 5.93 4.31 -4.23
CA LEU A 85 5.39 3.82 -5.50
C LEU A 85 5.81 2.37 -5.74
N ARG A 86 7.10 2.09 -5.63
CA ARG A 86 7.65 0.74 -5.82
C ARG A 86 7.07 -0.25 -4.81
N HIS A 87 6.99 0.12 -3.52
CA HIS A 87 6.41 -0.72 -2.49
C HIS A 87 4.93 -1.03 -2.75
N THR A 88 4.12 0.00 -3.06
CA THR A 88 2.70 -0.16 -3.41
C THR A 88 2.53 -1.03 -4.64
N LEU A 89 3.31 -0.82 -5.70
CA LEU A 89 3.23 -1.65 -6.89
C LEU A 89 3.59 -3.12 -6.62
N VAL A 90 4.62 -3.39 -5.82
CA VAL A 90 4.95 -4.76 -5.42
C VAL A 90 3.82 -5.41 -4.62
N HIS A 91 3.21 -4.67 -3.69
CA HIS A 91 2.04 -5.14 -2.93
C HIS A 91 0.89 -5.56 -3.86
N GLU A 92 0.52 -4.70 -4.81
CA GLU A 92 -0.54 -5.01 -5.76
C GLU A 92 -0.15 -6.13 -6.73
N LEU A 93 1.11 -6.23 -7.14
CA LEU A 93 1.59 -7.33 -7.97
C LEU A 93 1.51 -8.68 -7.25
N LEU A 94 1.74 -8.73 -5.93
CA LEU A 94 1.57 -9.95 -5.15
C LEU A 94 0.10 -10.40 -5.14
N HIS A 95 -0.84 -9.45 -4.98
CA HIS A 95 -2.26 -9.74 -5.14
C HIS A 95 -2.59 -10.25 -6.55
N ALA A 96 -2.14 -9.56 -7.59
CA ALA A 96 -2.33 -9.96 -8.98
C ALA A 96 -1.75 -11.35 -9.27
N ALA A 97 -0.62 -11.70 -8.65
CA ALA A 97 0.05 -12.99 -8.77
C ALA A 97 -0.68 -14.14 -8.05
N GLY A 98 -1.70 -13.84 -7.24
CA GLY A 98 -2.58 -14.81 -6.58
C GLY A 98 -2.37 -14.94 -5.08
N LEU A 99 -1.60 -14.05 -4.44
CA LEU A 99 -1.55 -13.93 -2.99
C LEU A 99 -2.69 -13.02 -2.52
N LEU A 100 -3.90 -13.57 -2.46
CA LEU A 100 -5.14 -12.79 -2.29
C LEU A 100 -5.35 -12.22 -0.87
N GLU A 101 -4.55 -12.64 0.12
CA GLU A 101 -4.67 -12.23 1.52
C GLU A 101 -3.36 -11.67 2.07
N HIS A 102 -3.46 -10.71 3.00
CA HIS A 102 -2.33 -10.10 3.70
C HIS A 102 -1.75 -11.01 4.80
N THR A 103 -1.17 -12.13 4.39
CA THR A 103 -0.45 -13.04 5.29
C THR A 103 0.91 -12.46 5.71
N GLU A 104 1.54 -13.02 6.76
CA GLU A 104 2.90 -12.64 7.15
C GLU A 104 3.91 -12.81 6.00
N ARG A 105 3.74 -13.88 5.20
CA ARG A 105 4.55 -14.14 4.01
C ARG A 105 4.40 -13.03 2.97
N HIS A 106 3.17 -12.56 2.73
CA HIS A 106 2.87 -11.47 1.82
C HIS A 106 3.60 -10.18 2.24
N THR A 107 3.45 -9.78 3.50
CA THR A 107 4.08 -8.57 4.04
C THR A 107 5.61 -8.64 3.97
N LYS A 108 6.20 -9.75 4.44
CA LYS A 108 7.67 -9.93 4.38
C LYS A 108 8.21 -9.84 2.96
N LEU A 109 7.51 -10.46 2.01
CA LEU A 109 7.97 -10.47 0.62
C LEU A 109 7.90 -9.07 -0.01
N ALA A 110 6.85 -8.31 0.27
CA ALA A 110 6.76 -6.92 -0.16
C ALA A 110 7.92 -6.08 0.42
N ASP A 111 8.19 -6.23 1.73
CA ASP A 111 9.28 -5.53 2.41
C ASP A 111 10.67 -5.94 1.90
N GLU A 112 10.87 -7.21 1.55
CA GLU A 112 12.14 -7.73 1.00
C GLU A 112 12.42 -7.20 -0.42
N ILE A 113 11.41 -7.18 -1.29
CA ILE A 113 11.57 -6.78 -2.70
C ILE A 113 11.57 -5.26 -2.87
N ALA A 114 10.73 -4.57 -2.10
CA ALA A 114 10.57 -3.13 -2.13
C ALA A 114 10.29 -2.62 -0.72
N PRO A 115 11.34 -2.41 0.11
CA PRO A 115 11.15 -1.92 1.47
C PRO A 115 10.34 -0.62 1.49
N PRO A 116 9.33 -0.49 2.37
CA PRO A 116 8.55 0.73 2.46
C PRO A 116 9.43 1.88 2.97
N PRO A 117 9.22 3.11 2.48
CA PRO A 117 9.95 4.26 3.01
C PRO A 117 9.52 4.54 4.45
N THR A 118 10.45 5.14 5.21
CA THR A 118 10.09 5.71 6.51
C THR A 118 9.20 6.94 6.36
N LEU A 119 8.44 7.26 7.39
CA LEU A 119 7.63 8.47 7.44
C LEU A 119 8.45 9.76 7.25
N SER A 120 9.72 9.79 7.66
CA SER A 120 10.58 10.97 7.45
C SER A 120 11.11 11.08 6.02
N SER A 121 11.31 9.95 5.34
CA SER A 121 11.85 9.91 3.97
C SER A 121 10.77 10.01 2.90
N SER A 122 9.50 9.79 3.23
CA SER A 122 8.39 9.82 2.29
C SER A 122 7.64 11.17 2.34
N PRO A 123 7.60 11.96 1.25
CA PRO A 123 6.71 13.13 1.17
C PRO A 123 5.23 12.74 1.21
N VAL A 124 4.83 11.63 0.57
CA VAL A 124 3.44 11.19 0.51
C VAL A 124 2.92 10.78 1.88
N LEU A 125 3.65 9.93 2.63
CA LEU A 125 3.25 9.50 3.96
C LEU A 125 3.14 10.67 4.94
N ARG A 126 4.00 11.70 4.80
CA ARG A 126 3.89 12.94 5.60
C ARG A 126 2.60 13.69 5.28
N SER A 127 2.32 13.90 4.00
CA SER A 127 1.09 14.57 3.53
C SER A 127 -0.16 13.83 4.00
N LEU A 128 -0.22 12.50 3.83
CA LEU A 128 -1.33 11.67 4.30
C LEU A 128 -1.53 11.77 5.82
N ARG A 129 -0.43 11.74 6.59
CA ARG A 129 -0.51 11.91 8.05
C ARG A 129 -1.04 13.29 8.44
N GLU A 130 -0.56 14.34 7.78
CA GLU A 130 -1.00 15.71 8.04
C GLU A 130 -2.48 15.91 7.68
N GLY A 131 -2.93 15.33 6.56
CA GLY A 131 -4.33 15.28 6.17
C GLY A 131 -5.20 14.53 7.18
N ALA A 132 -4.76 13.35 7.63
CA ALA A 132 -5.47 12.55 8.63
C ALA A 132 -5.59 13.26 9.99
N ILE A 133 -4.51 13.94 10.43
CA ILE A 133 -4.55 14.76 11.64
C ILE A 133 -5.55 15.91 11.46
N SER A 134 -5.49 16.62 10.34
CA SER A 134 -6.37 17.76 10.04
C SER A 134 -7.85 17.35 10.00
N ALA A 135 -8.16 16.19 9.43
CA ALA A 135 -9.52 15.67 9.32
C ALA A 135 -10.14 15.26 10.67
N SER A 136 -9.32 14.96 11.68
CA SER A 136 -9.80 14.45 12.97
C SER A 136 -10.35 15.53 13.94
N GLY A 137 -10.36 16.81 13.53
CA GLY A 137 -11.01 17.91 14.25
C GLY A 137 -10.27 18.43 15.48
N GLU A 138 -9.45 17.62 16.15
CA GLU A 138 -8.64 18.03 17.30
C GLU A 138 -7.33 18.70 16.86
N LYS A 139 -7.23 20.02 17.05
CA LYS A 139 -6.04 20.81 16.68
C LYS A 139 -4.94 20.80 17.74
N TYR A 140 -5.30 20.56 18.99
CA TYR A 140 -4.38 20.69 20.13
C TYR A 140 -4.50 19.51 21.08
N TRP A 141 -3.37 19.18 21.70
CA TRP A 141 -3.33 18.34 22.88
C TRP A 141 -3.40 19.23 24.12
N ILE A 142 -4.30 18.90 25.05
CA ILE A 142 -4.46 19.61 26.31
C ILE A 142 -4.17 18.64 27.46
N CYS A 143 -3.25 19.01 28.34
CA CYS A 143 -2.95 18.23 29.55
C CYS A 143 -4.03 18.44 30.61
N ALA A 144 -4.68 17.35 31.04
CA ALA A 144 -5.70 17.41 32.09
C ALA A 144 -5.16 17.87 33.46
N SER A 145 -3.87 17.61 33.75
CA SER A 145 -3.27 17.94 35.05
C SER A 145 -2.79 19.38 35.19
N CYS A 146 -2.29 20.01 34.11
CA CYS A 146 -1.70 21.35 34.18
C CYS A 146 -2.28 22.36 33.17
N GLY A 147 -3.23 21.95 32.33
CA GLY A 147 -3.86 22.79 31.32
C GLY A 147 -2.93 23.23 30.18
N TYR A 148 -1.71 22.70 30.10
CA TYR A 148 -0.80 23.03 29.00
C TYR A 148 -1.37 22.53 27.67
N GLU A 149 -1.46 23.44 26.70
CA GLU A 149 -1.96 23.20 25.35
C GLU A 149 -0.81 23.28 24.35
N TRP A 150 -0.76 22.36 23.39
CA TRP A 150 0.19 22.43 22.29
C TRP A 150 -0.37 21.80 21.01
N GLU A 151 0.17 22.24 19.87
CA GLU A 151 -0.26 21.79 18.55
C GLU A 151 -0.14 20.27 18.41
N ARG A 152 -1.22 19.64 17.92
CA ARG A 152 -1.22 18.21 17.64
C ARG A 152 -0.42 17.91 16.39
N ARG A 153 0.70 17.21 16.57
CA ARG A 153 1.57 16.72 15.48
C ARG A 153 1.59 15.20 15.32
N THR A 154 0.82 14.50 16.16
CA THR A 154 0.78 13.03 16.22
C THR A 154 -0.65 12.54 16.13
N MET A 155 -0.85 11.35 15.55
CA MET A 155 -2.17 10.70 15.53
C MET A 155 -2.61 10.28 16.93
N ARG A 156 -1.72 9.67 17.70
CA ARG A 156 -1.99 9.24 19.07
C ARG A 156 -1.71 10.37 20.05
N LYS A 157 -2.57 10.50 21.06
CA LYS A 157 -2.34 11.38 22.21
C LYS A 157 -1.02 10.98 22.88
N PRO A 158 -0.09 11.93 23.14
CA PRO A 158 1.14 11.64 23.85
C PRO A 158 0.86 11.00 25.19
N ALA A 159 1.68 10.03 25.62
CA ALA A 159 1.46 9.36 26.91
C ALA A 159 1.71 10.31 28.11
N ARG A 160 2.55 11.32 27.94
CA ARG A 160 2.94 12.27 28.99
C ARG A 160 2.92 13.70 28.48
N CYS A 161 2.64 14.64 29.39
CA CYS A 161 2.66 16.06 29.10
C CYS A 161 4.08 16.58 28.88
N LEU A 162 4.28 17.37 27.83
CA LEU A 162 5.56 18.01 27.51
C LEU A 162 6.02 19.03 28.56
N LYS A 163 5.10 19.55 29.39
CA LYS A 163 5.39 20.57 30.41
C LYS A 163 5.56 19.98 31.82
N CYS A 164 4.60 19.15 32.27
CA CYS A 164 4.60 18.66 33.66
C CYS A 164 4.90 17.16 33.81
N ALA A 165 5.17 16.45 32.71
CA ALA A 165 5.44 15.00 32.67
C ALA A 165 4.34 14.07 33.25
N ALA A 166 3.20 14.63 33.67
CA ALA A 166 2.03 13.88 34.10
C ALA A 166 1.42 13.07 32.94
N LEU A 167 0.68 12.01 33.27
CA LEU A 167 -0.11 11.26 32.30
C LEU A 167 -1.18 12.17 31.69
N MET A 168 -1.42 11.95 30.41
CA MET A 168 -2.08 12.88 29.50
C MET A 168 -3.59 12.71 29.39
#